data_AF-A0A090VTK3-F1
#
_entry.id   AF-A0A090VTK3-F1
#
_cell.length_a   1.000
_cell.length_b   1.000
_cell.length_c   1.000
_cell.angle_alpha   90.00
_cell.angle_beta   90.00
_cell.angle_gamma   90.00
#
_symmetry.space_group_name_H-M   'P 1'
#
loop_
_entity.id
_entity.type
_entity.pdbx_description
1 polymer ?
#
loop_
_entity_poly.entity_id
_entity_poly.type
_entity_poly.pdbx_seq_one_letter_code
_entity_poly.pdbx_strand_id
1 'polypeptide(L)'
;MPNSDISKLNRNEPVKVDAHFKNVFRTSKNIYNATNGVFDPTIGDVVNAWSFGAETNKFLTNSATIDSLMQFVGFNKVELKGDNIIKPTNTYLEFNAIAKGYGVDVIGKFLESKNVKNYLVEIGGELRVSGKNMEKNAPWRVGLDEPRFDGGQSVYKAISLKDEAMATSGTYRKFKVDEKGNKYAHIINTKTGYPTKLMF
;
A
#
# COMPACT_ATOMS: atom_id res chain seq x y z
N MET A 1 -2.38 13.52 -6.15
CA MET A 1 -2.07 14.37 -7.32
C MET A 1 -3.27 14.34 -8.26
N PRO A 2 -3.98 15.47 -8.49
CA PRO A 2 -5.28 15.46 -9.16
C PRO A 2 -5.25 15.00 -10.63
N ASN A 3 -4.11 15.15 -11.32
CA ASN A 3 -3.95 14.82 -12.74
C ASN A 3 -3.32 13.44 -12.99
N SER A 4 -3.14 12.63 -11.95
CA SER A 4 -2.64 11.26 -12.11
C SER A 4 -3.66 10.37 -12.82
N ASP A 5 -3.20 9.32 -13.49
CA ASP A 5 -4.06 8.32 -14.15
C ASP A 5 -5.08 7.72 -13.17
N ILE A 6 -4.66 7.39 -11.95
CA ILE A 6 -5.54 6.89 -10.89
C ILE A 6 -6.64 7.91 -10.58
N SER A 7 -6.29 9.19 -10.40
CA SER A 7 -7.27 10.23 -10.08
C SER A 7 -8.26 10.46 -11.21
N LYS A 8 -7.80 10.42 -12.47
CA LYS A 8 -8.67 10.51 -13.65
C LYS A 8 -9.61 9.30 -13.76
N LEU A 9 -9.08 8.08 -13.56
CA LEU A 9 -9.88 6.85 -13.53
C LEU A 9 -10.95 6.90 -12.44
N ASN A 10 -10.62 7.40 -11.24
CA ASN A 10 -11.59 7.55 -10.15
C ASN A 10 -12.69 8.58 -10.46
N ARG A 11 -12.40 9.57 -11.31
CA ARG A 11 -13.41 10.51 -11.86
C ARG A 11 -14.10 9.99 -13.13
N ASN A 12 -13.85 8.73 -13.52
CA ASN A 12 -14.39 8.09 -14.73
C ASN A 12 -13.99 8.80 -16.03
N GLU A 13 -12.87 9.50 -16.03
CA GLU A 13 -12.30 10.08 -17.23
C GLU A 13 -11.63 8.99 -18.09
N PRO A 14 -11.69 9.08 -19.42
CA PRO A 14 -10.96 8.17 -20.30
C PRO A 14 -9.45 8.29 -20.09
N VAL A 15 -8.79 7.16 -19.78
CA VAL A 15 -7.33 7.08 -19.59
C VAL A 15 -6.80 5.84 -20.27
N LYS A 16 -5.75 6.01 -21.07
CA LYS A 16 -4.90 4.89 -21.52
C LYS A 16 -3.75 4.74 -20.54
N VAL A 17 -3.73 3.62 -19.83
CA VAL A 17 -2.73 3.36 -18.79
C VAL A 17 -1.41 2.86 -19.38
N ASP A 18 -0.30 3.30 -18.80
CA ASP A 18 1.04 2.94 -19.26
C ASP A 18 1.50 1.54 -18.80
N ALA A 19 2.73 1.18 -19.14
CA ALA A 19 3.30 -0.11 -18.73
C ALA A 19 3.46 -0.25 -17.20
N HIS A 20 3.76 0.84 -16.49
CA HIS A 20 3.94 0.85 -15.05
C HIS A 20 2.63 0.56 -14.33
N PHE A 21 1.56 1.26 -14.70
CA PHE A 21 0.23 1.01 -14.19
C PHE A 21 -0.23 -0.41 -14.49
N LYS A 22 -0.04 -0.90 -15.73
CA LYS A 22 -0.41 -2.28 -16.09
C LYS A 22 0.31 -3.32 -15.24
N ASN A 23 1.58 -3.10 -14.91
CA ASN A 23 2.33 -3.99 -14.02
C ASN A 23 1.75 -3.97 -12.60
N VAL A 24 1.52 -2.77 -12.04
CA VAL A 24 0.91 -2.62 -10.71
C VAL A 24 -0.46 -3.30 -10.68
N PHE A 25 -1.32 -3.03 -11.66
CA PHE A 25 -2.66 -3.61 -11.77
C PHE A 25 -2.63 -5.15 -11.80
N ARG A 26 -1.79 -5.74 -12.65
CA ARG A 26 -1.69 -7.20 -12.78
C ARG A 26 -1.17 -7.85 -11.51
N THR A 27 -0.12 -7.28 -10.90
CA THR A 27 0.39 -7.77 -9.62
C THR A 27 -0.68 -7.65 -8.53
N SER A 28 -1.39 -6.52 -8.47
CA SER A 28 -2.52 -6.36 -7.56
C SER A 28 -3.62 -7.40 -7.78
N LYS A 29 -3.93 -7.78 -9.03
CA LYS A 29 -4.93 -8.81 -9.33
C LYS A 29 -4.48 -10.19 -8.84
N ASN A 30 -3.19 -10.50 -9.02
CA ASN A 30 -2.60 -11.74 -8.51
C ASN A 30 -2.69 -11.81 -6.99
N ILE A 31 -2.32 -10.74 -6.28
CA ILE A 31 -2.38 -10.68 -4.81
C ILE A 31 -3.83 -10.73 -4.32
N TYR A 32 -4.75 -9.99 -4.96
CA TYR A 32 -6.18 -10.03 -4.65
C TYR A 32 -6.72 -11.46 -4.71
N ASN A 33 -6.44 -12.19 -5.80
CA ASN A 33 -6.87 -13.57 -5.96
C ASN A 33 -6.21 -14.51 -4.92
N ALA A 34 -4.88 -14.42 -4.76
CA ALA A 34 -4.13 -15.27 -3.83
C ALA A 34 -4.54 -15.08 -2.36
N THR A 35 -5.04 -13.90 -2.02
CA THR A 35 -5.47 -13.54 -0.66
C THR A 35 -6.99 -13.62 -0.48
N ASN A 36 -7.74 -14.13 -1.47
CA ASN A 36 -9.20 -14.18 -1.45
C ASN A 36 -9.83 -12.82 -1.08
N GLY A 37 -9.31 -11.75 -1.68
CA GLY A 37 -9.78 -10.38 -1.52
C GLY A 37 -9.36 -9.68 -0.23
N VAL A 38 -8.49 -10.26 0.61
CA VAL A 38 -7.96 -9.57 1.80
C VAL A 38 -7.13 -8.35 1.40
N PHE A 39 -6.38 -8.44 0.30
CA PHE A 39 -5.81 -7.27 -0.37
C PHE A 39 -6.77 -6.84 -1.48
N ASP A 40 -7.37 -5.66 -1.37
CA ASP A 40 -8.29 -5.12 -2.39
C ASP A 40 -7.99 -3.63 -2.69
N PRO A 41 -7.43 -3.30 -3.87
CA PRO A 41 -7.20 -1.92 -4.30
C PRO A 41 -8.47 -1.04 -4.44
N THR A 42 -9.67 -1.60 -4.30
CA THR A 42 -10.93 -0.86 -4.39
C THR A 42 -11.47 -0.37 -3.05
N ILE A 43 -10.75 -0.63 -1.94
CA ILE A 43 -11.17 -0.26 -0.58
C ILE A 43 -11.02 1.25 -0.26
N GLY A 44 -10.50 2.04 -1.19
CA GLY A 44 -10.04 3.42 -0.94
C GLY A 44 -11.12 4.35 -0.34
N ASP A 45 -12.36 4.31 -0.84
CA ASP A 45 -13.44 5.14 -0.27
C ASP A 45 -13.77 4.78 1.18
N VAL A 46 -13.67 3.50 1.55
CA VAL A 46 -13.87 3.06 2.93
C VAL A 46 -12.71 3.54 3.81
N VAL A 47 -11.47 3.49 3.31
CA VAL A 47 -10.28 4.05 4.00
C VAL A 47 -10.44 5.57 4.20
N ASN A 48 -10.93 6.29 3.19
CA ASN A 48 -11.24 7.73 3.24
C ASN A 48 -12.36 8.03 4.25
N ALA A 49 -13.40 7.20 4.32
CA ALA A 49 -14.47 7.36 5.30
C ALA A 49 -13.97 7.22 6.74
N TRP A 50 -13.03 6.31 7.01
CA TRP A 50 -12.33 6.27 8.31
C TRP A 50 -11.32 7.41 8.50
N SER A 51 -11.19 8.26 7.49
CA SER A 51 -10.29 9.42 7.41
C SER A 51 -8.82 9.03 7.61
N PHE A 52 -8.47 7.81 7.21
CA PHE A 52 -7.07 7.36 7.08
C PHE A 52 -6.47 7.76 5.73
N GLY A 53 -7.32 8.15 4.77
CA GLY A 53 -6.90 8.67 3.47
C GLY A 53 -6.73 10.18 3.44
N ALA A 54 -6.69 10.76 2.24
CA ALA A 54 -6.35 12.16 2.01
C ALA A 54 -7.45 13.16 2.42
N GLU A 55 -8.68 12.70 2.60
CA GLU A 55 -9.82 13.52 3.00
C GLU A 55 -10.01 13.52 4.53
N THR A 56 -9.91 14.70 5.12
CA THR A 56 -10.03 14.91 6.57
C THR A 56 -11.47 15.19 6.95
N ASN A 57 -12.32 14.17 7.00
CA ASN A 57 -13.61 14.29 7.66
C ASN A 57 -13.52 13.82 9.12
N LYS A 58 -14.43 14.34 9.96
CA LYS A 58 -14.46 14.00 11.40
C LYS A 58 -14.73 12.51 11.55
N PHE A 59 -14.01 11.88 12.48
CA PHE A 59 -14.03 10.46 12.80
C PHE A 59 -15.39 10.03 13.38
N LEU A 60 -16.43 9.95 12.55
CA LEU A 60 -17.78 9.46 12.88
C LEU A 60 -18.43 8.88 11.62
N THR A 61 -17.91 7.76 11.15
CA THR A 61 -18.59 6.98 10.11
C THR A 61 -19.52 5.99 10.80
N ASN A 62 -20.83 6.13 10.58
CA ASN A 62 -21.80 5.16 11.07
C ASN A 62 -21.79 3.90 10.19
N SER A 63 -22.35 2.80 10.70
CA SER A 63 -22.37 1.53 9.97
C SER A 63 -23.06 1.64 8.62
N ALA A 64 -24.14 2.43 8.51
CA ALA A 64 -24.86 2.62 7.25
C ALA A 64 -23.98 3.25 6.14
N THR A 65 -23.12 4.19 6.48
CA THR A 65 -22.14 4.76 5.54
C THR A 65 -21.13 3.71 5.09
N ILE A 66 -20.60 2.90 6.02
CA ILE A 66 -19.67 1.82 5.68
C ILE A 66 -20.35 0.79 4.76
N ASP A 67 -21.54 0.33 5.13
CA ASP A 67 -22.30 -0.66 4.37
C ASP A 67 -22.59 -0.16 2.94
N SER A 68 -22.92 1.12 2.78
CA SER A 68 -23.13 1.74 1.46
C SER A 68 -21.85 1.76 0.63
N LEU A 69 -20.71 2.15 1.21
CA LEU A 69 -19.44 2.21 0.48
C LEU A 69 -18.92 0.82 0.13
N MET A 70 -19.14 -0.17 1.00
CA MET A 70 -18.75 -1.56 0.77
C MET A 70 -19.40 -2.17 -0.47
N GLN A 71 -20.54 -1.64 -0.95
CA GLN A 71 -21.17 -2.08 -2.21
C GLN A 71 -20.28 -1.84 -3.43
N PHE A 72 -19.41 -0.82 -3.37
CA PHE A 72 -18.53 -0.42 -4.46
C PHE A 72 -17.15 -1.11 -4.42
N VAL A 73 -16.87 -1.82 -3.31
CA VAL A 73 -15.67 -2.63 -3.14
C VAL A 73 -15.81 -3.95 -3.91
N GLY A 74 -14.69 -4.43 -4.44
CA GLY A 74 -14.54 -5.67 -5.18
C GLY A 74 -13.66 -5.49 -6.40
N PHE A 75 -12.35 -5.73 -6.27
CA PHE A 75 -11.42 -5.67 -7.40
C PHE A 75 -11.72 -6.71 -8.48
N ASN A 76 -12.51 -7.74 -8.19
CA ASN A 76 -13.02 -8.68 -9.19
C ASN A 76 -13.85 -7.99 -10.28
N LYS A 77 -14.52 -6.87 -9.96
CA LYS A 77 -15.33 -6.06 -10.89
C LYS A 77 -14.52 -5.14 -11.81
N VAL A 78 -13.20 -5.09 -11.63
CA VAL A 78 -12.29 -4.21 -12.38
C VAL A 78 -11.44 -5.03 -13.34
N GLU A 79 -11.43 -4.62 -14.61
CA GLU A 79 -10.74 -5.30 -15.70
C GLU A 79 -9.78 -4.35 -16.43
N LEU A 80 -8.66 -4.90 -16.91
CA LEU A 80 -7.75 -4.24 -17.83
C LEU A 80 -7.94 -4.85 -19.23
N LYS A 81 -8.46 -4.07 -20.18
CA LYS A 81 -8.62 -4.47 -21.59
C LYS A 81 -7.74 -3.61 -22.49
N GLY A 82 -6.66 -4.21 -23.00
CA GLY A 82 -5.60 -3.48 -23.67
C GLY A 82 -4.95 -2.48 -22.71
N ASP A 83 -5.12 -1.19 -23.00
CA ASP A 83 -4.64 -0.08 -22.18
C ASP A 83 -5.77 0.65 -21.43
N ASN A 84 -6.99 0.10 -21.44
CA ASN A 84 -8.14 0.72 -20.77
C ASN A 84 -8.52 -0.04 -19.51
N ILE A 85 -8.89 0.69 -18.47
CA ILE A 85 -9.49 0.12 -17.26
C ILE A 85 -11.00 0.20 -17.37
N ILE A 86 -11.67 -0.93 -17.17
CA ILE A 86 -13.12 -1.05 -17.12
C ILE A 86 -13.51 -1.32 -15.67
N LYS A 87 -14.33 -0.45 -15.09
CA LYS A 87 -14.81 -0.54 -13.71
C LYS A 87 -16.23 0.01 -13.58
N PRO A 88 -16.97 -0.36 -12.53
CA PRO A 88 -18.18 0.35 -12.15
C PRO A 88 -17.89 1.84 -11.83
N THR A 89 -18.85 2.71 -12.13
CA THR A 89 -18.71 4.17 -11.99
C THR A 89 -18.32 4.60 -10.58
N ASN A 90 -18.91 3.95 -9.56
CA ASN A 90 -18.71 4.29 -8.15
C ASN A 90 -17.53 3.57 -7.50
N THR A 91 -16.81 2.70 -8.23
CA THR A 91 -15.62 2.04 -7.69
C THR A 91 -14.44 3.00 -7.67
N TYR A 92 -13.82 3.18 -6.51
CA TYR A 92 -12.61 3.97 -6.32
C TYR A 92 -11.37 3.08 -6.27
N LEU A 93 -10.35 3.40 -7.07
CA LEU A 93 -9.08 2.67 -7.14
C LEU A 93 -8.00 3.36 -6.31
N GLU A 94 -7.28 2.59 -5.51
CA GLU A 94 -6.12 3.01 -4.75
C GLU A 94 -5.07 1.89 -4.67
N PHE A 95 -3.82 2.22 -5.03
CA PHE A 95 -2.72 1.26 -5.09
C PHE A 95 -1.63 1.53 -4.05
N ASN A 96 -1.92 2.30 -3.00
CA ASN A 96 -0.92 2.73 -2.00
C ASN A 96 -0.20 1.54 -1.33
N ALA A 97 -0.90 0.44 -1.11
CA ALA A 97 -0.36 -0.77 -0.49
C ALA A 97 0.65 -1.55 -1.35
N ILE A 98 0.85 -1.16 -2.62
CA ILE A 98 1.78 -1.82 -3.54
C ILE A 98 2.70 -0.83 -4.27
N ALA A 99 2.26 0.41 -4.47
CA ALA A 99 2.95 1.40 -5.32
C ALA A 99 4.36 1.73 -4.83
N LYS A 100 4.59 1.82 -3.51
CA LYS A 100 5.93 2.08 -2.95
C LYS A 100 6.91 0.96 -3.27
N GLY A 101 6.50 -0.30 -3.04
CA GLY A 101 7.30 -1.47 -3.39
C GLY A 101 7.60 -1.54 -4.89
N TYR A 102 6.62 -1.21 -5.74
CA TYR A 102 6.85 -1.12 -7.18
C TYR A 102 7.87 -0.02 -7.55
N GLY A 103 7.82 1.14 -6.88
CA GLY A 103 8.80 2.21 -7.08
C GLY A 103 10.22 1.76 -6.76
N VAL A 104 10.40 1.04 -5.65
CA VAL A 104 11.68 0.42 -5.26
C VAL A 104 12.18 -0.54 -6.34
N ASP A 105 11.30 -1.37 -6.91
CA ASP A 105 11.65 -2.29 -7.99
C ASP A 105 12.05 -1.56 -9.29
N VAL A 106 11.36 -0.48 -9.65
CA VAL A 106 11.69 0.32 -10.84
C VAL A 106 13.08 0.95 -10.69
N ILE A 107 13.40 1.53 -9.53
CA ILE A 107 14.72 2.10 -9.26
C ILE A 107 15.80 1.00 -9.27
N GLY A 108 15.54 -0.15 -8.64
CA GLY A 108 16.45 -1.29 -8.66
C GLY A 108 16.79 -1.74 -10.07
N LYS A 109 15.76 -1.95 -10.92
CA LYS A 109 15.94 -2.29 -12.34
C LYS A 109 16.70 -1.22 -13.12
N PHE A 110 16.46 0.05 -12.82
CA PHE A 110 17.23 1.13 -13.43
C PHE A 110 18.72 1.05 -13.07
N LEU A 111 19.06 0.84 -11.80
CA LEU A 111 20.45 0.66 -11.35
C LEU A 111 21.11 -0.56 -12.00
N GLU A 112 20.41 -1.70 -12.04
CA GLU A 112 20.85 -2.91 -12.74
C GLU A 112 21.12 -2.61 -14.24
N SER A 113 20.26 -1.84 -14.91
CA SER A 113 20.46 -1.43 -16.31
C SER A 113 21.69 -0.53 -16.53
N LYS A 114 22.16 0.14 -15.47
CA LYS A 114 23.40 0.92 -15.45
C LYS A 114 24.60 0.11 -14.96
N ASN A 115 24.46 -1.22 -14.87
CA ASN A 115 25.48 -2.15 -14.40
C ASN A 115 25.95 -1.87 -12.95
N VAL A 116 25.09 -1.25 -12.13
CA VAL A 116 25.33 -1.05 -10.70
C VAL A 116 24.97 -2.35 -9.97
N LYS A 117 25.97 -3.05 -9.45
CA LYS A 117 25.83 -4.38 -8.84
C LYS A 117 25.60 -4.39 -7.33
N ASN A 118 25.86 -3.26 -6.67
CA ASN A 118 25.79 -3.16 -5.21
C ASN A 118 24.95 -1.94 -4.85
N TYR A 119 23.75 -2.15 -4.33
CA TYR A 119 22.88 -1.05 -3.93
C TYR A 119 21.88 -1.47 -2.85
N LEU A 120 21.33 -0.46 -2.18
CA LEU A 120 20.14 -0.53 -1.34
C LEU A 120 19.24 0.63 -1.74
N VAL A 121 18.00 0.32 -2.10
CA VAL A 121 16.94 1.31 -2.38
C VAL A 121 15.88 1.17 -1.31
N GLU A 122 15.43 2.28 -0.74
CA GLU A 122 14.39 2.32 0.29
C GLU A 122 13.42 3.47 0.00
N ILE A 123 12.11 3.21 0.11
CA ILE A 123 11.04 4.20 0.00
C ILE A 123 9.96 3.91 1.04
N GLY A 124 10.01 4.58 2.19
CA GLY A 124 8.92 4.59 3.16
C GLY A 124 8.68 3.27 3.91
N GLY A 125 9.73 2.48 4.11
CA GLY A 125 9.74 1.16 4.77
C GLY A 125 9.87 -0.04 3.81
N GLU A 126 9.72 0.19 2.52
CA GLU A 126 9.86 -0.78 1.44
C GLU A 126 11.27 -0.67 0.87
N LEU A 127 11.97 -1.79 0.72
CA LEU A 127 13.36 -1.79 0.29
C LEU A 127 13.70 -2.97 -0.61
N ARG A 128 14.76 -2.78 -1.40
CA ARG A 128 15.41 -3.81 -2.21
C ARG A 128 16.91 -3.63 -2.13
N VAL A 129 17.62 -4.75 -1.96
CA VAL A 129 19.07 -4.80 -1.93
C VAL A 129 19.61 -5.67 -3.05
N SER A 130 20.80 -5.32 -3.55
CA SER A 130 21.58 -6.20 -4.41
C SER A 130 23.06 -6.13 -4.06
N GLY A 131 23.76 -7.25 -4.22
CA GLY A 131 25.18 -7.39 -3.95
C GLY A 131 25.50 -7.26 -2.46
N LYS A 132 26.50 -6.44 -2.14
CA LYS A 132 27.00 -6.25 -0.77
C LYS A 132 27.25 -4.79 -0.46
N ASN A 133 27.28 -4.47 0.83
CA ASN A 133 27.86 -3.21 1.28
C ASN A 133 29.38 -3.27 1.03
N MET A 134 29.88 -2.39 0.16
CA MET A 134 31.28 -2.38 -0.28
C MET A 134 32.22 -1.86 0.81
N GLU A 135 31.78 -0.93 1.65
CA GLU A 135 32.58 -0.37 2.76
C GLU A 135 32.85 -1.43 3.84
N LYS A 136 31.82 -2.18 4.21
CA LYS A 136 31.92 -3.24 5.24
C LYS A 136 32.30 -4.60 4.67
N ASN A 137 32.38 -4.72 3.35
CA ASN A 137 32.58 -5.98 2.63
C ASN A 137 31.65 -7.12 3.12
N ALA A 138 30.37 -6.79 3.37
CA ALA A 138 29.39 -7.68 4.00
C ALA A 138 28.00 -7.50 3.38
N PRO A 139 27.07 -8.47 3.55
CA PRO A 139 25.68 -8.28 3.17
C PRO A 139 25.07 -6.99 3.75
N TRP A 140 24.04 -6.48 3.09
CA TRP A 140 23.34 -5.30 3.57
C TRP A 140 22.65 -5.60 4.90
N ARG A 141 22.83 -4.73 5.90
CA ARG A 141 22.15 -4.85 7.18
C ARG A 141 21.04 -3.83 7.26
N VAL A 142 19.82 -4.29 7.47
CA VAL A 142 18.62 -3.47 7.60
C VAL A 142 18.04 -3.63 9.00
N GLY A 143 17.74 -2.51 9.65
CA GLY A 143 17.05 -2.49 10.95
C GLY A 143 15.57 -2.79 10.80
N LEU A 144 15.06 -3.66 11.67
CA LEU A 144 13.65 -3.85 11.96
C LEU A 144 13.33 -3.04 13.22
N ASP A 145 12.44 -2.07 13.09
CA ASP A 145 12.02 -1.24 14.20
C ASP A 145 11.17 -2.01 15.21
N GLU A 146 11.29 -1.63 16.47
CA GLU A 146 10.37 -2.04 17.52
C GLU A 146 9.01 -1.35 17.35
N PRO A 147 7.89 -2.09 17.39
CA PRO A 147 6.56 -1.51 17.23
C PRO A 147 6.16 -0.72 18.47
N ARG A 148 6.48 0.59 18.50
CA ARG A 148 6.18 1.49 19.61
C ARG A 148 5.09 2.51 19.29
N PHE A 149 4.22 2.78 20.27
CA PHE A 149 3.11 3.74 20.16
C PHE A 149 3.43 5.12 20.71
N ASP A 150 4.58 5.29 21.35
CA ASP A 150 5.06 6.56 21.92
C ASP A 150 5.90 7.39 20.93
N GLY A 151 5.99 6.94 19.67
CA GLY A 151 6.78 7.59 18.62
C GLY A 151 8.29 7.37 18.73
N GLY A 152 8.76 6.63 19.73
CA GLY A 152 10.17 6.27 19.87
C GLY A 152 10.66 5.41 18.71
N GLN A 153 11.90 5.64 18.28
CA GLN A 153 12.59 4.80 17.32
C GLN A 153 13.64 3.95 18.04
N SER A 154 13.40 2.65 18.14
CA SER A 154 14.37 1.66 18.60
C SER A 154 14.45 0.53 17.58
N VAL A 155 15.67 0.06 17.30
CA VAL A 155 15.88 -1.10 16.43
C VAL A 155 15.67 -2.36 17.29
N TYR A 156 14.64 -3.14 16.98
CA TYR A 156 14.41 -4.43 17.61
C TYR A 156 15.46 -5.47 17.17
N LYS A 157 15.72 -5.53 15.86
CA LYS A 157 16.68 -6.49 15.27
C LYS A 157 17.27 -5.96 13.98
N ALA A 158 18.50 -6.31 13.66
CA ALA A 158 19.06 -6.09 12.33
C ALA A 158 19.09 -7.40 11.53
N ILE A 159 18.54 -7.36 10.32
CA ILE A 159 18.48 -8.49 9.39
C ILE A 159 19.54 -8.28 8.31
N SER A 160 20.23 -9.36 7.94
CA SER A 160 21.17 -9.34 6.82
C SER A 160 20.43 -9.80 5.56
N LEU A 161 20.46 -8.98 4.51
CA LEU A 161 19.80 -9.22 3.24
C LEU A 161 20.82 -9.23 2.11
N LYS A 162 20.59 -10.10 1.12
CA LYS A 162 21.40 -10.19 -0.09
C LYS A 162 20.51 -10.54 -1.28
N ASP A 163 20.48 -9.67 -2.28
CA ASP A 163 19.71 -9.86 -3.52
C ASP A 163 18.21 -10.11 -3.27
N GLU A 164 17.65 -9.41 -2.29
CA GLU A 164 16.28 -9.59 -1.76
C GLU A 164 15.54 -8.24 -1.63
N ALA A 165 14.21 -8.31 -1.57
CA ALA A 165 13.34 -7.19 -1.23
C ALA A 165 12.60 -7.47 0.08
N MET A 166 12.36 -6.41 0.86
CA MET A 166 11.66 -6.49 2.13
C MET A 166 10.67 -5.33 2.25
N ALA A 167 9.51 -5.59 2.83
CA ALA A 167 8.54 -4.58 3.20
C ALA A 167 7.99 -4.90 4.59
N THR A 168 7.68 -3.86 5.37
CA THR A 168 7.01 -4.01 6.66
C THR A 168 5.73 -3.19 6.67
N SER A 169 4.67 -3.76 7.22
CA SER A 169 3.40 -3.07 7.46
C SER A 169 3.16 -3.01 8.95
N GLY A 170 3.22 -1.81 9.53
CA GLY A 170 3.11 -1.57 10.96
C GLY A 170 1.86 -0.78 11.31
N THR A 171 1.12 -1.23 12.33
CA THR A 171 -0.06 -0.51 12.85
C THR A 171 0.29 0.60 13.84
N TYR A 172 1.52 0.62 14.34
CA TYR A 172 1.99 1.49 15.42
C TYR A 172 2.34 2.92 14.96
N ARG A 173 2.62 3.13 13.66
CA ARG A 173 2.93 4.46 13.10
C ARG A 173 1.71 5.26 12.69
N LYS A 174 0.59 4.59 12.40
CA LYS A 174 -0.66 5.21 11.90
C LYS A 174 -1.86 4.54 12.55
N PHE A 175 -2.34 5.13 13.64
CA PHE A 175 -3.55 4.75 14.34
C PHE A 175 -4.36 5.98 14.74
N LYS A 176 -5.65 5.77 15.04
CA LYS A 176 -6.54 6.79 15.62
C LYS A 176 -7.10 6.30 16.94
N VAL A 177 -7.45 7.25 17.80
CA VAL A 177 -8.04 6.98 19.13
C VAL A 177 -9.47 7.50 19.14
N ASP A 178 -10.43 6.68 19.57
CA ASP A 178 -11.80 7.14 19.77
C ASP A 178 -11.98 7.84 21.13
N GLU A 179 -13.17 8.38 21.38
CA GLU A 179 -13.53 9.05 22.65
C GLU A 179 -13.41 8.12 23.88
N LYS A 180 -13.42 6.80 23.68
CA LYS A 180 -13.30 5.77 24.72
C LYS A 180 -11.86 5.29 24.92
N GLY A 181 -10.89 5.87 24.20
CA GLY A 181 -9.48 5.48 24.26
C GLY A 181 -9.11 4.26 23.43
N ASN A 182 -10.03 3.69 22.64
CA ASN A 182 -9.73 2.56 21.77
C ASN A 182 -8.87 3.00 20.58
N LYS A 183 -7.84 2.21 20.26
CA LYS A 183 -6.93 2.46 19.15
C LYS A 183 -7.33 1.65 17.91
N TYR A 184 -7.35 2.30 16.76
CA TYR A 184 -7.70 1.71 15.46
C TYR A 184 -6.58 1.92 14.46
N ALA A 185 -6.11 0.84 13.83
CA ALA A 185 -5.10 0.91 12.79
C ALA A 185 -5.69 1.35 11.43
N HIS A 186 -4.83 1.90 10.57
CA HIS A 186 -5.19 2.29 9.20
C HIS A 186 -5.46 1.12 8.23
N ILE A 187 -5.21 -0.12 8.66
CA ILE A 187 -5.48 -1.32 7.86
C ILE A 187 -6.96 -1.68 8.05
N ILE A 188 -7.73 -1.59 6.96
CA ILE A 188 -9.16 -1.89 6.92
C ILE A 188 -9.36 -3.34 6.47
N ASN A 189 -10.25 -4.07 7.16
CA ASN A 189 -10.69 -5.38 6.71
C ASN A 189 -11.59 -5.21 5.47
N THR A 190 -11.15 -5.69 4.33
CA THR A 190 -11.85 -5.57 3.04
C THR A 190 -13.16 -6.36 2.96
N LYS A 191 -13.46 -7.23 3.93
CA LYS A 191 -14.73 -7.97 4.00
C LYS A 191 -15.77 -7.26 4.86
N THR A 192 -15.34 -6.53 5.89
CA THR A 192 -16.25 -5.88 6.84
C THR A 192 -16.29 -4.37 6.68
N GLY A 193 -15.25 -3.77 6.10
CA GLY A 193 -15.08 -2.33 5.99
C GLY A 193 -14.61 -1.65 7.29
N TYR A 194 -14.26 -2.41 8.33
CA TYR A 194 -13.84 -1.84 9.63
C TYR A 194 -12.32 -1.91 9.84
N PRO A 195 -11.73 -0.92 10.52
CA PRO A 195 -10.33 -0.95 10.92
C PRO A 195 -10.06 -2.02 11.96
N THR A 196 -8.84 -2.56 11.94
CA THR A 196 -8.38 -3.45 13.00
C THR A 196 -8.29 -2.68 14.33
N LYS A 197 -9.09 -3.11 15.32
CA LYS A 197 -8.95 -2.66 16.71
C LYS A 197 -7.66 -3.21 17.28
N LEU A 198 -6.80 -2.34 17.79
CA LEU A 198 -5.60 -2.74 18.49
C LEU A 198 -5.98 -3.08 19.93
N MET A 199 -5.79 -4.34 20.33
CA MET A 199 -6.01 -4.77 21.70
C MET A 199 -4.84 -4.28 22.57
N PHE A 200 -5.16 -3.53 23.61
CA PHE A 200 -4.27 -3.18 24.72
C PHE A 200 -5.07 -3.32 26.01
#